data_AF-A0A532E7U2-F1
#
_entry.id   AF-A0A532E7U2-F1
#
_cell.length_a   1.000
_cell.length_b   1.000
_cell.length_c   1.000
_cell.angle_alpha   90.00
_cell.angle_beta   90.00
_cell.angle_gamma   90.00
#
_symmetry.space_group_name_H-M   'P 1'
#
loop_
_entity.id
_entity.type
_entity.pdbx_description
1 polymer ?
#
loop_
_entity_poly.entity_id
_entity_poly.type
_entity_poly.pdbx_seq_one_letter_code
_entity_poly.pdbx_strand_id
1 'polypeptide(L)'
;MLGISAPCFSEVEAAKEWAPQEVTAILAQSYGQLLMRPMGMEPSSLQKNEADQQRYMVQSGYALQLAKGEKSVKQIVEAIALSSEFNAKWITPHMGTAQTGSAPGVPPVAAPEKAIDSLYCALLGRRVDSVSLASARKDLVSSGFERVIRDVIDGKEYRDRFGDAKVPQVSSEKQAAVGCPQVAL
;
A
#
# COMPACT_ATOMS: atom_id res chain seq x y z
N MET A 1 -24.21 38.31 -29.76
CA MET A 1 -23.65 38.16 -28.40
C MET A 1 -23.84 36.71 -27.98
N LEU A 2 -22.81 35.89 -28.21
CA LEU A 2 -22.79 34.46 -27.84
C LEU A 2 -22.28 34.37 -26.40
N GLY A 3 -23.18 34.12 -25.45
CA GLY A 3 -22.83 33.76 -24.08
C GLY A 3 -22.64 32.25 -24.00
N ILE A 4 -21.39 31.82 -23.90
CA ILE A 4 -20.99 30.41 -23.84
C ILE A 4 -21.25 29.94 -22.41
N SER A 5 -22.28 29.10 -22.20
CA SER A 5 -22.41 28.33 -20.98
C SER A 5 -21.22 27.38 -20.87
N ALA A 6 -20.39 27.56 -19.84
CA ALA A 6 -19.42 26.56 -19.45
C ALA A 6 -20.18 25.35 -18.87
N PRO A 7 -19.94 24.12 -19.34
CA PRO A 7 -20.40 22.96 -18.62
C PRO A 7 -19.42 22.70 -17.47
N CYS A 8 -19.86 22.94 -16.24
CA CYS A 8 -19.23 22.38 -15.06
C CYS A 8 -19.44 20.86 -15.07
N PHE A 9 -18.57 20.12 -15.77
CA PHE A 9 -18.39 18.70 -15.51
C PHE A 9 -17.22 18.55 -14.54
N SER A 10 -17.51 18.58 -13.23
CA SER A 10 -16.83 17.63 -12.36
C SER A 10 -17.50 16.30 -12.67
N GLU A 11 -16.98 15.60 -13.66
CA GLU A 11 -17.19 14.17 -13.78
C GLU A 11 -16.62 13.60 -12.47
N VAL A 12 -17.48 13.36 -11.49
CA VAL A 12 -17.20 12.37 -10.47
C VAL A 12 -17.07 11.11 -11.30
N GLU A 13 -15.83 10.75 -11.64
CA GLU A 13 -15.50 9.55 -12.39
C GLU A 13 -16.35 8.43 -11.81
N ALA A 14 -17.37 8.01 -12.57
CA ALA A 14 -18.37 7.09 -12.07
C ALA A 14 -17.60 5.89 -11.56
N ALA A 15 -17.65 5.67 -10.25
CA ALA A 15 -16.75 4.73 -9.64
C ALA A 15 -17.02 3.37 -10.28
N LYS A 16 -16.00 2.87 -10.98
CA LYS A 16 -16.11 1.65 -11.76
C LYS A 16 -16.71 0.56 -10.87
N GLU A 17 -17.88 0.05 -11.24
CA GLU A 17 -18.41 -1.17 -10.63
C GLU A 17 -17.57 -2.33 -11.16
N TRP A 18 -17.08 -3.16 -10.24
CA TRP A 18 -16.17 -4.26 -10.57
C TRP A 18 -16.91 -5.58 -10.48
N ALA A 19 -16.69 -6.47 -11.45
CA ALA A 19 -17.24 -7.81 -11.36
C ALA A 19 -16.64 -8.54 -10.13
N PRO A 20 -17.37 -9.46 -9.48
CA PRO A 20 -16.88 -10.16 -8.29
C PRO A 20 -15.50 -10.82 -8.47
N GLN A 21 -15.24 -11.39 -9.65
CA GLN A 21 -13.96 -12.00 -10.00
C GLN A 21 -12.83 -10.96 -10.09
N GLU A 22 -13.11 -9.78 -10.65
CA GLU A 22 -12.15 -8.68 -10.71
C GLU A 22 -11.84 -8.15 -9.31
N VAL A 23 -12.85 -7.99 -8.45
CA VAL A 23 -12.68 -7.59 -7.05
C VAL A 23 -11.76 -8.56 -6.31
N THR A 24 -12.00 -9.87 -6.45
CA THR A 24 -11.16 -10.89 -5.83
C THR A 24 -9.71 -10.80 -6.33
N ALA A 25 -9.51 -10.64 -7.65
CA ALA A 25 -8.17 -10.53 -8.23
C ALA A 25 -7.43 -9.27 -7.75
N ILE A 26 -8.12 -8.11 -7.73
CA ILE A 26 -7.56 -6.83 -7.28
C ILE A 26 -7.14 -6.91 -5.82
N LEU A 27 -8.00 -7.46 -4.95
CA LEU A 27 -7.66 -7.62 -3.54
C LEU A 27 -6.50 -8.60 -3.36
N ALA A 28 -6.54 -9.77 -4.01
CA ALA A 28 -5.45 -10.74 -3.95
C ALA A 28 -4.11 -10.12 -4.37
N GLN A 29 -4.11 -9.35 -5.46
CA GLN A 29 -2.92 -8.62 -5.91
C GLN A 29 -2.50 -7.54 -4.91
N SER A 30 -3.45 -6.78 -4.34
CA SER A 30 -3.16 -5.72 -3.36
C SER A 30 -2.52 -6.28 -2.09
N TYR A 31 -3.08 -7.35 -1.53
CA TYR A 31 -2.53 -8.03 -0.35
C TYR A 31 -1.18 -8.70 -0.66
N GLY A 32 -1.06 -9.35 -1.83
CA GLY A 32 0.20 -9.95 -2.28
C GLY A 32 1.32 -8.92 -2.42
N GLN A 33 1.02 -7.78 -3.04
CA GLN A 33 1.98 -6.70 -3.23
C GLN A 33 2.33 -5.98 -1.92
N LEU A 34 1.31 -5.54 -1.17
CA LEU A 34 1.50 -4.64 -0.03
C LEU A 34 1.86 -5.38 1.25
N LEU A 35 1.51 -6.67 1.40
CA LEU A 35 1.76 -7.41 2.64
C LEU A 35 2.61 -8.67 2.40
N MET A 36 2.94 -9.00 1.14
CA MET A 36 3.61 -10.27 0.78
C MET A 36 2.89 -11.48 1.37
N ARG A 37 1.56 -11.46 1.28
CA ARG A 37 0.69 -12.49 1.85
C ARG A 37 -0.50 -12.73 0.94
N PRO A 38 -0.98 -13.98 0.81
CA PRO A 38 -2.28 -14.26 0.20
C PRO A 38 -3.44 -13.61 0.98
N MET A 39 -4.58 -13.43 0.30
CA MET A 39 -5.83 -13.11 1.01
C MET A 39 -6.17 -14.19 2.04
N GLY A 40 -6.82 -13.78 3.13
CA GLY A 40 -7.32 -14.70 4.14
C GLY A 40 -8.44 -15.54 3.54
N MET A 41 -8.40 -16.84 3.79
CA MET A 41 -9.55 -17.70 3.50
C MET A 41 -10.60 -17.55 4.60
N GLU A 42 -11.84 -17.88 4.28
CA GLU A 42 -12.90 -17.94 5.29
C GLU A 42 -12.47 -18.88 6.43
N PRO A 43 -12.51 -18.42 7.69
CA PRO A 43 -12.08 -19.26 8.81
C PRO A 43 -13.01 -20.46 8.97
N SER A 44 -12.44 -21.66 9.00
CA SER A 44 -13.17 -22.89 9.30
C SER A 44 -13.90 -22.78 10.63
N SER A 45 -15.16 -23.22 10.68
CA SER A 45 -16.00 -23.22 11.89
C SER A 45 -15.38 -23.99 13.07
N LEU A 46 -14.46 -24.92 12.78
CA LEU A 46 -13.78 -25.79 13.73
C LEU A 46 -12.47 -25.21 14.32
N GLN A 47 -11.88 -24.18 13.70
CA GLN A 47 -10.66 -23.50 14.20
C GLN A 47 -10.84 -21.99 14.04
N LYS A 48 -11.52 -21.37 15.00
CA LYS A 48 -11.65 -19.91 15.06
C LYS A 48 -10.37 -19.30 15.61
N ASN A 49 -9.52 -18.81 14.73
CA ASN A 49 -8.50 -17.83 15.09
C ASN A 49 -9.11 -16.43 14.96
N GLU A 50 -9.21 -15.69 16.07
CA GLU A 50 -9.79 -14.34 16.11
C GLU A 50 -9.09 -13.38 15.15
N ALA A 51 -7.77 -13.51 14.99
CA ALA A 51 -6.99 -12.68 14.07
C ALA A 51 -7.35 -12.95 12.61
N ASP A 52 -7.57 -14.21 12.24
CA ASP A 52 -7.94 -14.57 10.87
C ASP A 52 -9.39 -14.20 10.57
N GLN A 53 -10.28 -14.31 11.55
CA GLN A 53 -11.65 -13.83 11.43
C GLN A 53 -11.71 -12.31 11.24
N GLN A 54 -10.94 -11.54 12.01
CA GLN A 54 -10.88 -10.09 11.87
C GLN A 54 -10.34 -9.68 10.49
N ARG A 55 -9.29 -10.36 10.00
CA ARG A 55 -8.76 -10.14 8.65
C ARG A 55 -9.80 -10.42 7.58
N TYR A 56 -10.49 -11.55 7.67
CA TYR A 56 -11.54 -11.92 6.72
C TYR A 56 -12.66 -10.87 6.68
N MET A 57 -13.07 -10.34 7.84
CA MET A 57 -14.08 -9.27 7.92
C MET A 57 -13.60 -7.98 7.23
N VAL A 58 -12.35 -7.56 7.47
CA VAL A 58 -11.78 -6.37 6.82
C VAL A 58 -11.69 -6.55 5.30
N GLN A 59 -11.19 -7.71 4.85
CA GLN A 59 -11.09 -8.06 3.43
C GLN A 59 -12.46 -8.06 2.74
N SER A 60 -13.47 -8.66 3.39
CA SER A 60 -14.85 -8.69 2.89
C SER A 60 -15.45 -7.29 2.80
N GLY A 61 -15.16 -6.41 3.77
CA GLY A 61 -15.57 -5.01 3.72
C GLY A 61 -14.97 -4.25 2.55
N TYR A 62 -13.68 -4.42 2.27
CA TYR A 62 -13.02 -3.84 1.09
C TYR A 62 -13.57 -4.40 -0.21
N ALA A 63 -13.88 -5.70 -0.26
CA ALA A 63 -14.48 -6.32 -1.44
C ALA A 63 -15.84 -5.68 -1.78
N LEU A 64 -16.69 -5.47 -0.76
CA LEU A 64 -17.99 -4.84 -0.94
C LEU A 64 -17.86 -3.37 -1.39
N GLN A 65 -16.98 -2.61 -0.74
CA GLN A 65 -16.74 -1.20 -1.07
C GLN A 65 -16.21 -1.03 -2.50
N LEU A 66 -15.27 -1.89 -2.92
CA LEU A 66 -14.74 -1.87 -4.27
C LEU A 66 -15.79 -2.30 -5.29
N ALA A 67 -16.55 -3.36 -5.03
CA ALA A 67 -17.59 -3.86 -5.93
C ALA A 67 -18.64 -2.79 -6.27
N LYS A 68 -19.05 -2.02 -5.26
CA LYS A 68 -20.04 -0.94 -5.39
C LYS A 68 -19.47 0.38 -5.91
N GLY A 69 -18.17 0.47 -6.16
CA GLY A 69 -17.51 1.74 -6.45
C GLY A 69 -17.49 2.73 -5.27
N GLU A 70 -17.79 2.31 -4.04
CA GLU A 70 -17.67 3.19 -2.87
C GLU A 70 -16.21 3.57 -2.58
N LYS A 71 -15.26 2.71 -2.99
CA LYS A 71 -13.83 2.98 -2.95
C LYS A 71 -13.14 2.60 -4.25
N SER A 72 -12.16 3.41 -4.64
CA SER A 72 -11.23 3.10 -5.72
C SER A 72 -10.15 2.11 -5.27
N VAL A 73 -9.43 1.50 -6.22
CA VAL A 73 -8.29 0.62 -5.92
C VAL A 73 -7.21 1.38 -5.16
N LYS A 74 -6.95 2.65 -5.51
CA LYS A 74 -6.03 3.51 -4.76
C LYS A 74 -6.45 3.67 -3.29
N GLN A 75 -7.74 3.91 -3.02
CA GLN A 75 -8.23 4.07 -1.65
C GLN A 75 -8.14 2.77 -0.84
N ILE A 76 -8.27 1.61 -1.49
CA ILE A 76 -8.01 0.31 -0.85
C ILE A 76 -6.52 0.14 -0.55
N VAL A 77 -5.65 0.45 -1.51
CA VAL A 77 -4.19 0.41 -1.34
C VAL A 77 -3.74 1.31 -0.18
N GLU A 78 -4.26 2.54 -0.12
CA GLU A 78 -3.98 3.48 0.96
C GLU A 78 -4.45 2.93 2.32
N ALA A 79 -5.66 2.38 2.40
CA ALA A 79 -6.17 1.80 3.63
C ALA A 79 -5.31 0.62 4.13
N ILE A 80 -4.81 -0.22 3.22
CA ILE A 80 -3.87 -1.29 3.55
C ILE A 80 -2.52 -0.71 3.99
N ALA A 81 -2.00 0.30 3.29
CA ALA A 81 -0.71 0.93 3.61
C ALA A 81 -0.71 1.64 4.98
N LEU A 82 -1.86 2.16 5.41
CA LEU A 82 -2.03 2.78 6.73
C LEU A 82 -2.34 1.76 7.84
N SER A 83 -2.44 0.47 7.53
CA SER A 83 -2.74 -0.58 8.51
C SER A 83 -1.56 -0.91 9.41
N SER A 84 -1.86 -1.44 10.61
CA SER A 84 -0.85 -1.97 11.52
C SER A 84 -0.07 -3.14 10.93
N GLU A 85 -0.70 -3.96 10.07
CA GLU A 85 -0.03 -5.09 9.41
C GLU A 85 1.04 -4.60 8.44
N PHE A 86 0.75 -3.54 7.68
CA PHE A 86 1.72 -2.94 6.78
C PHE A 86 2.89 -2.30 7.53
N ASN A 87 2.60 -1.59 8.63
CA ASN A 87 3.64 -1.03 9.50
C ASN A 87 4.54 -2.13 10.08
N ALA A 88 3.94 -3.19 10.64
CA ALA A 88 4.67 -4.34 11.18
C ALA A 88 5.56 -5.01 10.12
N LYS A 89 5.13 -5.01 8.85
CA LYS A 89 5.86 -5.62 7.74
C LYS A 89 7.02 -4.77 7.24
N TRP A 90 6.81 -3.47 7.05
CA TRP A 90 7.73 -2.62 6.28
C TRP A 90 8.42 -1.51 7.07
N ILE A 91 7.89 -1.14 8.23
CA ILE A 91 8.40 -0.01 9.03
C ILE A 91 9.05 -0.52 10.32
N THR A 92 8.30 -1.28 11.13
CA THR A 92 8.74 -1.77 12.43
C THR A 92 10.10 -2.50 12.39
N PRO A 93 10.42 -3.36 11.39
CA PRO A 93 11.71 -4.05 11.33
C PRO A 93 12.92 -3.11 11.23
N HIS A 94 12.72 -1.88 10.75
CA HIS A 94 13.78 -0.90 10.58
C HIS A 94 13.79 0.17 11.66
N MET A 95 12.72 0.29 12.46
CA MET A 95 12.62 1.29 13.52
C MET A 95 13.22 0.81 14.86
N GLY A 96 13.86 -0.35 14.87
CA GLY A 96 14.60 -0.86 16.02
C GLY A 96 13.68 -1.21 17.18
N THR A 97 12.87 -2.26 17.04
CA THR A 97 12.35 -2.96 18.23
C THR A 97 13.45 -3.88 18.75
N ALA A 98 13.74 -3.82 20.06
CA ALA A 98 14.77 -4.64 20.70
C ALA A 98 14.75 -6.07 20.17
N GLN A 99 15.76 -6.45 19.38
CA GLN A 99 15.90 -7.82 18.91
C GLN A 99 16.22 -8.68 20.14
N THR A 100 15.37 -9.66 20.43
CA THR A 100 15.69 -10.79 21.32
C THR A 100 16.78 -11.61 20.64
N GLY A 101 18.04 -11.18 20.77
CA GLY A 101 19.18 -11.78 20.07
C GLY A 101 20.34 -10.82 19.80
N SER A 102 20.20 -9.51 20.04
CA SER A 102 21.35 -8.60 19.97
C SER A 102 22.38 -8.98 21.03
N ALA A 103 23.65 -9.04 20.63
CA ALA A 103 24.77 -9.16 21.55
C ALA A 103 24.67 -8.07 22.65
N PRO A 104 25.00 -8.40 23.93
CA PRO A 104 24.95 -7.42 25.01
C PRO A 104 25.80 -6.19 24.64
N GLY A 105 25.17 -5.01 24.58
CA GLY A 105 25.86 -3.72 24.43
C GLY A 105 25.73 -3.00 23.09
N VAL A 106 25.04 -3.54 22.07
CA VAL A 106 24.73 -2.79 20.84
C VAL A 106 23.26 -2.34 20.86
N PRO A 107 22.97 -1.03 21.01
CA PRO A 107 21.60 -0.54 20.93
C PRO A 107 21.05 -0.77 19.51
N PRO A 108 19.77 -1.17 19.35
CA PRO A 108 19.16 -1.25 18.03
C PRO A 108 19.18 0.14 17.38
N VAL A 109 19.87 0.27 16.26
CA VAL A 109 19.95 1.55 15.53
C VAL A 109 18.73 1.61 14.60
N ALA A 110 17.84 2.57 14.85
CA ALA A 110 16.75 2.87 13.93
C ALA A 110 17.34 3.31 12.58
N ALA A 111 16.85 2.71 11.50
CA ALA A 111 17.24 2.97 10.12
C ALA A 111 16.01 3.46 9.31
N PRO A 112 15.51 4.68 9.57
CA PRO A 112 14.30 5.19 8.93
C PRO A 112 14.40 5.24 7.40
N GLU A 113 15.60 5.38 6.84
CA GLU A 113 15.84 5.32 5.40
C GLU A 113 15.51 3.95 4.80
N LYS A 114 15.80 2.88 5.54
CA LYS A 114 15.47 1.52 5.11
C LYS A 114 13.95 1.29 5.15
N ALA A 115 13.25 1.86 6.13
CA ALA A 115 11.80 1.88 6.13
C ALA A 115 11.25 2.65 4.92
N ILE A 116 11.74 3.86 4.64
CA ILE A 116 11.32 4.65 3.48
C ILE A 116 11.55 3.87 2.17
N ASP A 117 12.71 3.26 2.00
CA ASP A 117 13.04 2.46 0.82
C ASP A 117 12.10 1.24 0.67
N SER A 118 11.81 0.54 1.77
CA SER A 118 10.82 -0.55 1.83
C SER A 118 9.40 -0.09 1.44
N LEU A 119 8.99 1.10 1.87
CA LEU A 119 7.70 1.71 1.50
C LEU A 119 7.61 1.99 0.00
N TYR A 120 8.65 2.60 -0.58
CA TYR A 120 8.73 2.88 -2.02
C TYR A 120 8.68 1.58 -2.83
N CYS A 121 9.34 0.53 -2.34
CA CYS A 121 9.19 -0.78 -2.92
C CYS A 121 7.71 -1.19 -2.89
N ALA A 122 7.04 -1.18 -1.74
CA ALA A 122 5.66 -1.69 -1.62
C ALA A 122 4.64 -0.90 -2.47
N LEU A 123 4.78 0.42 -2.49
CA LEU A 123 3.79 1.32 -3.08
C LEU A 123 4.08 1.70 -4.53
N LEU A 124 5.34 1.62 -4.97
CA LEU A 124 5.75 1.99 -6.32
C LEU A 124 6.52 0.87 -7.05
N GLY A 125 6.82 -0.24 -6.40
CA GLY A 125 7.59 -1.33 -7.02
C GLY A 125 9.00 -0.92 -7.42
N ARG A 126 9.60 0.09 -6.77
CA ARG A 126 10.97 0.58 -7.02
C ARG A 126 11.64 1.02 -5.73
N ARG A 127 12.98 1.09 -5.75
CA ARG A 127 13.78 1.70 -4.67
C ARG A 127 13.58 3.21 -4.65
N VAL A 128 13.75 3.80 -3.47
CA VAL A 128 13.73 5.26 -3.31
C VAL A 128 15.00 5.87 -3.91
N ASP A 129 14.87 6.96 -4.67
CA ASP A 129 16.00 7.74 -5.15
C ASP A 129 16.39 8.82 -4.13
N SER A 130 17.55 9.46 -4.32
CA SER A 130 18.08 10.43 -3.35
C SER A 130 17.19 11.65 -3.15
N VAL A 131 16.46 12.09 -4.18
CA VAL A 131 15.59 13.28 -4.11
C VAL A 131 14.32 12.94 -3.33
N SER A 132 13.66 11.85 -3.70
CA SER A 132 12.50 11.33 -2.97
C SER A 132 12.82 10.99 -1.52
N LEU A 133 14.02 10.45 -1.24
CA LEU A 133 14.46 10.13 0.12
C LEU A 133 14.61 11.39 0.97
N ALA A 134 15.16 12.48 0.42
CA ALA A 134 15.31 13.74 1.14
C ALA A 134 13.95 14.35 1.50
N SER A 135 12.97 14.32 0.57
CA SER A 135 11.60 14.77 0.86
C SER A 135 10.94 13.89 1.92
N ALA A 136 10.97 12.57 1.75
CA ALA A 136 10.37 11.62 2.68
C ALA A 136 10.97 11.73 4.09
N ARG A 137 12.26 12.02 4.23
CA ARG A 137 12.88 12.31 5.54
C ARG A 137 12.30 13.55 6.19
N LYS A 138 12.07 14.61 5.42
CA LYS A 138 11.45 15.84 5.94
C LYS A 138 10.03 15.56 6.44
N ASP A 139 9.22 14.85 5.65
CA ASP A 139 7.85 14.50 6.01
C ASP A 139 7.79 13.54 7.21
N LEU A 140 8.73 12.61 7.28
CA LEU A 140 8.89 11.69 8.41
C LEU A 140 9.14 12.45 9.72
N VAL A 141 10.04 13.44 9.70
CA VAL A 141 10.39 14.25 10.89
C VAL A 141 9.20 15.12 11.33
N SER A 142 8.42 15.65 10.40
CA SER A 142 7.30 16.54 10.73
C SER A 142 6.02 15.81 11.12
N SER A 143 5.76 14.64 10.55
CA SER A 143 4.41 14.04 10.55
C SER A 143 4.38 12.52 10.54
N GLY A 144 5.54 11.85 10.61
CA GLY A 144 5.62 10.40 10.67
C GLY A 144 5.40 9.69 9.33
N PHE A 145 5.40 8.36 9.37
CA PHE A 145 5.29 7.53 8.16
C PHE A 145 3.93 7.59 7.46
N GLU A 146 2.85 7.89 8.18
CA GLU A 146 1.53 8.05 7.56
C GLU A 146 1.55 9.16 6.51
N ARG A 147 2.22 10.27 6.81
CA ARG A 147 2.38 11.37 5.85
C ARG A 147 3.21 10.96 4.64
N VAL A 148 4.31 10.24 4.87
CA VAL A 148 5.16 9.71 3.79
C VAL A 148 4.36 8.78 2.87
N ILE A 149 3.52 7.90 3.44
CA ILE A 149 2.67 6.98 2.68
C ILE A 149 1.68 7.75 1.80
N ARG A 150 0.98 8.73 2.36
CA ARG A 150 0.02 9.55 1.60
C ARG A 150 0.71 10.34 0.49
N ASP A 151 1.85 10.99 0.80
CA ASP A 151 2.59 11.76 -0.20
C ASP A 151 3.09 10.89 -1.36
N VAL A 152 3.44 9.62 -1.10
CA VAL A 152 3.79 8.65 -2.15
C VAL A 152 2.58 8.27 -3.00
N ILE A 153 1.45 7.97 -2.38
CA ILE A 153 0.21 7.52 -3.06
C ILE A 153 -0.48 8.66 -3.83
N ASP A 154 -0.43 9.89 -3.32
CA ASP A 154 -1.00 11.09 -3.98
C ASP A 154 -0.06 11.70 -5.01
N GLY A 155 1.21 11.28 -4.99
CA GLY A 155 2.26 11.74 -5.88
C GLY A 155 1.95 11.51 -7.35
N LYS A 156 2.55 12.35 -8.20
CA LYS A 156 2.39 12.29 -9.65
C LYS A 156 2.79 10.92 -10.21
N GLU A 157 3.86 10.32 -9.70
CA GLU A 157 4.34 9.01 -10.17
C GLU A 157 3.29 7.90 -9.95
N TYR A 158 2.70 7.84 -8.75
CA TYR A 158 1.68 6.84 -8.46
C TYR A 158 0.48 7.00 -9.39
N ARG A 159 0.04 8.25 -9.57
CA ARG A 159 -1.08 8.60 -10.45
C ARG A 159 -0.83 8.25 -11.90
N ASP A 160 0.34 8.57 -12.43
CA ASP A 160 0.71 8.30 -13.82
C ASP A 160 0.79 6.79 -14.11
N ARG A 161 1.25 6.00 -13.13
CA ARG A 161 1.51 4.57 -13.31
C ARG A 161 0.29 3.70 -13.02
N PHE A 162 -0.42 4.01 -11.95
CA PHE A 162 -1.49 3.18 -11.41
C PHE A 162 -2.85 3.87 -11.42
N GLY A 163 -2.86 5.19 -11.21
CA GLY A 163 -4.09 5.96 -11.07
C GLY A 163 -4.95 5.43 -9.93
N ASP A 164 -6.26 5.52 -10.09
CA ASP A 164 -7.22 5.11 -9.06
C ASP A 164 -7.71 3.66 -9.21
N ALA A 165 -7.38 3.00 -10.33
CA ALA A 165 -7.96 1.72 -10.73
C ALA A 165 -6.97 0.54 -10.80
N LYS A 166 -5.66 0.77 -10.64
CA LYS A 166 -4.66 -0.30 -10.74
C LYS A 166 -3.93 -0.50 -9.42
N VAL A 167 -3.60 -1.75 -9.13
CA VAL A 167 -2.76 -2.13 -8.00
C VAL A 167 -1.30 -1.81 -8.32
N PRO A 168 -0.52 -1.32 -7.33
CA PRO A 168 0.92 -1.19 -7.48
C PRO A 168 1.57 -2.49 -7.94
N GLN A 169 2.52 -2.36 -8.85
CA GLN A 169 3.29 -3.49 -9.37
C GLN A 169 4.69 -3.01 -9.73
N VAL A 170 5.63 -3.96 -9.76
CA VAL A 170 7.00 -3.70 -10.19
C VAL A 170 7.02 -3.09 -11.59
N SER A 171 7.83 -2.05 -11.80
CA SER A 171 7.98 -1.44 -13.13
C SER A 171 8.57 -2.45 -14.12
N SER A 172 7.90 -2.71 -15.25
CA SER A 172 8.40 -3.64 -16.29
C SER A 172 9.74 -3.22 -16.90
N GLU A 173 10.04 -1.92 -16.99
CA GLU A 173 11.36 -1.42 -17.44
C GLU A 173 12.50 -1.68 -16.42
N LYS A 174 12.19 -2.26 -15.25
CA LYS A 174 13.13 -2.71 -14.23
C LYS A 174 12.73 -4.08 -13.65
N GLN A 175 12.37 -5.07 -14.48
CA GLN A 175 12.52 -6.46 -14.04
C GLN A 175 13.99 -6.66 -13.62
N ALA A 176 14.22 -6.91 -12.33
CA ALA A 176 15.50 -7.37 -11.78
C ALA A 176 16.72 -6.41 -11.83
N ALA A 177 16.63 -5.23 -11.25
CA ALA A 177 17.78 -4.71 -10.49
C ALA A 177 17.55 -4.98 -9.00
N VAL A 178 17.60 -6.28 -8.64
CA VAL A 178 17.74 -6.88 -7.30
C VAL A 178 17.60 -5.87 -6.15
N GLY A 179 16.40 -5.70 -5.59
CA GLY A 179 16.31 -4.75 -4.48
C GLY A 179 14.99 -4.62 -3.73
N CYS A 180 13.85 -4.84 -4.37
CA CYS A 180 12.56 -4.86 -3.68
C CYS A 180 12.15 -6.31 -3.40
N PRO A 181 11.79 -6.68 -2.16
CA PRO A 181 11.53 -8.08 -1.80
C PRO A 181 10.24 -8.66 -2.39
N GLN A 182 9.47 -7.88 -3.14
CA GLN A 182 8.19 -8.29 -3.76
C GLN A 182 8.33 -9.21 -4.97
N VAL A 183 9.54 -9.63 -5.32
CA VAL A 183 9.80 -10.49 -6.48
C VAL A 183 9.73 -11.95 -6.06
N ALA A 184 8.52 -12.46 -5.86
CA ALA A 184 8.17 -13.88 -6.00
C ALA A 184 6.64 -14.03 -5.91
N LEU A 185 5.94 -13.77 -7.02
CA LEU A 185 4.63 -14.34 -7.29
C LEU A 185 4.77 -15.26 -8.51
#